data_AF-A0A109LGD4-F1
#
_entry.id   AF-A0A109LGD4-F1
#
_cell.length_a   1.000
_cell.length_b   1.000
_cell.length_c   1.000
_cell.angle_alpha   90.00
_cell.angle_beta   90.00
_cell.angle_gamma   90.00
#
_symmetry.space_group_name_H-M   'P 1'
#
loop_
_entity.id
_entity.type
_entity.pdbx_description
1 polymer ?
#
loop_
_entity_poly.entity_id
_entity_poly.type
_entity_poly.pdbx_seq_one_letter_code
_entity_poly.pdbx_strand_id
1 'polypeptide(L)'
;MIDLQKAYISQAIYVASNELDKRIRYKQEQAEEAFSSFISAQSQQTNLPDDIDPAQPRIIFQSGPKQIVISQIASQLSLGFDSSEKGVNSQLETVLKNVKEIHRRIEQFKGKESLKENALVITMSLPSTATRTELSEFIFSRFLNMPKFGEIASSSVRVGYLLDSGYFLNIEADVYEKRGGPFKATIGSTLDLMSLPIIEIGISVKIDINSRPKVSEPGFISTGPDEIINLVKNYFPGEIYKLLNLA
;
A
#
# COMPACT_ATOMS: atom_id res chain seq x y z
N MET A 1 -18.60 8.72 -15.72
CA MET A 1 -17.47 9.52 -15.17
C MET A 1 -16.39 8.56 -14.70
N ILE A 2 -16.59 7.83 -13.60
CA ILE A 2 -15.68 6.75 -13.18
C ILE A 2 -16.07 5.46 -13.91
N ASP A 3 -15.08 4.71 -14.39
CA ASP A 3 -15.26 3.44 -15.08
C ASP A 3 -14.96 2.27 -14.12
N LEU A 4 -16.00 1.75 -13.47
CA LEU A 4 -15.88 0.66 -12.51
C LEU A 4 -15.39 -0.65 -13.12
N GLN A 5 -15.60 -0.85 -14.43
CA GLN A 5 -15.10 -2.05 -15.12
C GLN A 5 -13.57 -2.01 -15.25
N LYS A 6 -12.98 -0.81 -15.19
CA LYS A 6 -11.53 -0.59 -15.20
C LYS A 6 -10.95 -0.39 -13.80
N ALA A 7 -11.76 -0.48 -12.74
CA ALA A 7 -11.25 -0.36 -11.38
C ALA A 7 -10.25 -1.49 -11.07
N TYR A 8 -9.15 -1.15 -10.41
CA TYR A 8 -8.12 -2.11 -10.02
C TYR A 8 -7.42 -1.68 -8.73
N ILE A 9 -6.86 -2.63 -7.99
CA ILE A 9 -5.90 -2.37 -6.92
C ILE A 9 -4.57 -2.01 -7.57
N SER A 10 -4.07 -0.79 -7.45
CA SER A 10 -2.77 -0.41 -7.99
C SER A 10 -1.62 -0.85 -7.10
N GLN A 11 -1.85 -0.89 -5.78
CA GLN A 11 -0.85 -1.32 -4.82
C GLN A 11 -1.49 -1.94 -3.57
N ALA A 12 -0.85 -2.97 -3.03
CA ALA A 12 -1.09 -3.40 -1.67
C ALA A 12 0.23 -3.52 -0.91
N ILE A 13 0.27 -3.02 0.32
CA ILE A 13 1.44 -3.06 1.19
C ILE A 13 1.05 -3.72 2.50
N TYR A 14 1.75 -4.78 2.87
CA TYR A 14 1.64 -5.38 4.18
C TYR A 14 2.92 -5.16 4.97
N VAL A 15 2.80 -4.72 6.21
CA VAL A 15 3.94 -4.49 7.10
C VAL A 15 3.71 -5.27 8.38
N ALA A 16 4.73 -6.00 8.81
CA ALA A 16 4.84 -6.51 10.18
C ALA A 16 6.09 -5.89 10.80
N SER A 17 5.90 -5.13 11.86
CA SER A 17 6.99 -4.58 12.67
C SER A 17 7.50 -5.64 13.64
N ASN A 18 8.76 -5.50 14.02
CA ASN A 18 9.46 -6.39 14.94
C ASN A 18 10.32 -5.59 15.92
N GLU A 19 10.76 -6.24 16.98
CA GLU A 19 11.80 -5.70 17.85
C GLU A 19 13.07 -5.33 17.07
N LEU A 20 13.76 -4.28 17.51
CA LEU A 20 14.96 -3.78 16.84
C LEU A 20 16.02 -4.87 16.70
N ASP A 21 16.28 -5.29 15.46
CA ASP A 21 17.27 -6.30 15.11
C ASP A 21 18.49 -5.64 14.47
N LYS A 22 19.46 -5.24 15.30
CA LYS A 22 20.70 -4.60 14.87
C LYS A 22 21.59 -5.49 14.00
N ARG A 23 21.33 -6.80 13.94
CA ARG A 23 22.15 -7.77 13.20
C ARG A 23 21.49 -8.27 11.93
N ILE A 24 20.43 -7.60 11.46
CA ILE A 24 19.64 -8.05 10.31
C ILE A 24 20.49 -8.30 9.06
N ARG A 25 21.54 -7.51 8.86
CA ARG A 25 22.48 -7.67 7.73
C ARG A 25 23.11 -9.05 7.69
N TYR A 26 23.44 -9.63 8.84
CA TYR A 26 24.07 -10.94 8.95
C TYR A 26 23.09 -12.11 8.78
N LYS A 27 21.80 -11.84 8.65
CA LYS A 27 20.74 -12.85 8.53
C LYS A 27 20.26 -13.05 7.09
N GLN A 28 21.06 -12.67 6.09
CA GLN A 28 20.70 -12.79 4.68
C GLN A 28 20.38 -14.24 4.29
N GLU A 29 21.21 -15.21 4.69
CA GLU A 29 20.98 -16.64 4.44
C GLU A 29 19.67 -17.14 5.05
N GLN A 30 19.39 -16.76 6.31
CA GLN A 30 18.14 -17.09 7.00
C GLN A 30 16.91 -16.46 6.30
N ALA A 31 17.06 -15.25 5.78
CA ALA A 31 16.02 -14.62 4.99
C ALA A 31 15.80 -15.37 3.68
N GLU A 32 16.85 -15.78 2.98
CA GLU A 32 16.71 -16.58 1.75
C GLU A 32 16.03 -17.93 2.02
N GLU A 33 16.40 -18.61 3.10
CA GLU A 33 15.72 -19.84 3.51
C GLU A 33 14.22 -19.62 3.77
N ALA A 34 13.86 -18.55 4.47
CA ALA A 34 12.46 -18.25 4.79
C ALA A 34 11.64 -17.81 3.57
N PHE A 35 12.18 -16.96 2.70
CA PHE A 35 11.42 -16.25 1.67
C PHE A 35 11.57 -16.81 0.25
N SER A 36 12.59 -17.62 -0.07
CA SER A 36 12.87 -18.10 -1.45
C SER A 36 11.72 -18.86 -2.12
N SER A 37 10.93 -19.61 -1.35
CA SER A 37 9.74 -20.32 -1.87
C SER A 37 8.53 -19.41 -2.09
N PHE A 38 8.55 -18.19 -1.54
CA PHE A 38 7.49 -17.20 -1.71
C PHE A 38 7.81 -16.16 -2.81
N ILE A 39 9.10 -15.84 -2.97
CA ILE A 39 9.60 -14.92 -4.01
C ILE A 39 10.80 -15.55 -4.73
N SER A 40 10.66 -15.75 -6.05
CA SER A 40 11.70 -16.34 -6.90
C SER A 40 12.76 -15.32 -7.30
N ALA A 41 13.44 -14.76 -6.31
CA ALA A 41 14.56 -13.83 -6.50
C ALA A 41 15.63 -14.05 -5.45
N GLN A 42 16.89 -13.80 -5.83
CA GLN A 42 17.98 -13.68 -4.87
C GLN A 42 17.83 -12.39 -4.07
N SER A 43 18.26 -12.44 -2.81
CA SER A 43 18.22 -11.27 -1.95
C SER A 43 19.35 -10.29 -2.30
N GLN A 44 19.07 -9.00 -2.16
CA GLN A 44 20.06 -7.92 -2.27
C GLN A 44 20.24 -7.29 -0.89
N GLN A 45 21.48 -7.22 -0.42
CA GLN A 45 21.82 -6.50 0.81
C GLN A 45 22.14 -5.05 0.49
N THR A 46 21.60 -4.11 1.26
CA THR A 46 22.05 -2.72 1.18
C THR A 46 23.32 -2.55 2.00
N ASN A 47 24.33 -1.86 1.47
CA ASN A 47 25.57 -1.55 2.20
C ASN A 47 25.40 -0.42 3.24
N LEU A 48 24.23 -0.31 3.87
CA LEU A 48 23.96 0.71 4.88
C LEU A 48 24.56 0.32 6.24
N PRO A 49 25.34 1.23 6.88
CA PRO A 49 25.75 1.10 8.28
C PRO A 49 24.60 0.83 9.26
N ASP A 50 24.92 0.24 10.41
CA ASP A 50 23.93 -0.18 11.41
C ASP A 50 23.43 0.96 12.31
N ASP A 51 24.10 2.11 12.29
CA ASP A 51 23.77 3.36 12.98
C ASP A 51 22.88 4.30 12.15
N ILE A 52 22.68 4.01 10.86
CA ILE A 52 21.66 4.65 10.03
C ILE A 52 20.26 4.25 10.51
N ASP A 53 19.31 5.16 10.30
CA ASP A 53 17.87 4.95 10.47
C ASP A 53 17.43 3.46 10.35
N PRO A 54 16.95 2.86 11.46
CA PRO A 54 16.53 1.47 11.52
C PRO A 54 15.42 1.09 10.53
N ALA A 55 14.64 2.08 10.06
CA ALA A 55 13.59 1.87 9.07
C ALA A 55 14.13 1.62 7.65
N GLN A 56 15.38 2.00 7.38
CA GLN A 56 15.95 1.84 6.04
C GLN A 56 16.09 0.35 5.68
N PRO A 57 15.78 -0.04 4.44
CA PRO A 57 15.94 -1.41 3.95
C PRO A 57 17.35 -1.92 4.22
N ARG A 58 17.49 -3.16 4.69
CA ARG A 58 18.77 -3.87 4.83
C ARG A 58 18.87 -5.07 3.89
N ILE A 59 17.75 -5.77 3.66
CA ILE A 59 17.63 -6.86 2.71
C ILE A 59 16.40 -6.61 1.82
N ILE A 60 16.55 -6.81 0.52
CA ILE A 60 15.49 -6.60 -0.47
C ILE A 60 15.39 -7.85 -1.36
N PHE A 61 14.16 -8.33 -1.56
CA PHE A 61 13.83 -9.30 -2.61
C PHE A 61 12.91 -8.62 -3.62
N GLN A 62 13.16 -8.81 -4.92
CA GLN A 62 12.32 -8.22 -5.95
C GLN A 62 12.14 -9.18 -7.13
N SER A 63 10.88 -9.48 -7.45
CA SER A 63 10.52 -10.32 -8.59
C SER A 63 9.19 -9.86 -9.17
N GLY A 64 9.25 -9.18 -10.32
CA GLY A 64 8.08 -8.66 -11.02
C GLY A 64 7.22 -7.77 -10.10
N PRO A 65 5.93 -8.09 -9.88
CA PRO A 65 5.02 -7.28 -9.07
C PRO A 65 5.24 -7.39 -7.56
N LYS A 66 6.09 -8.31 -7.09
CA LYS A 66 6.36 -8.53 -5.66
C LYS A 66 7.69 -7.93 -5.26
N GLN A 67 7.68 -7.23 -4.13
CA GLN A 67 8.88 -6.79 -3.46
C GLN A 67 8.77 -7.07 -1.96
N ILE A 68 9.82 -7.63 -1.37
CA ILE A 68 9.94 -7.79 0.07
C ILE A 68 11.09 -6.90 0.53
N VAL A 69 10.84 -6.08 1.54
CA VAL A 69 11.83 -5.20 2.14
C VAL A 69 11.93 -5.56 3.61
N ILE A 70 13.15 -5.80 4.08
CA ILE A 70 13.43 -6.13 5.47
C ILE A 70 14.39 -5.08 6.02
N SER A 71 13.96 -4.40 7.08
CA SER A 71 14.72 -3.41 7.84
C SER A 71 15.06 -3.95 9.23
N GLN A 72 15.68 -3.14 10.09
CA GLN A 72 15.96 -3.55 11.47
C GLN A 72 14.68 -3.66 12.30
N ILE A 73 13.61 -2.94 11.94
CA ILE A 73 12.37 -2.82 12.74
C ILE A 73 11.12 -3.36 12.06
N ALA A 74 11.18 -3.74 10.78
CA ALA A 74 10.01 -4.23 10.06
C ALA A 74 10.37 -5.09 8.85
N SER A 75 9.45 -5.98 8.50
CA SER A 75 9.40 -6.68 7.21
C SER A 75 8.14 -6.23 6.46
N GLN A 76 8.30 -5.86 5.19
CA GLN A 76 7.25 -5.34 4.34
C GLN A 76 7.14 -6.15 3.05
N LEU A 77 5.92 -6.48 2.66
CA LEU A 77 5.58 -6.93 1.31
C LEU A 77 4.89 -5.79 0.56
N SER A 78 5.38 -5.47 -0.62
CA SER A 78 4.70 -4.62 -1.60
C SER A 78 4.25 -5.48 -2.78
N LEU A 79 2.99 -5.34 -3.17
CA LEU A 79 2.38 -5.94 -4.35
C LEU A 79 1.94 -4.80 -5.28
N GLY A 80 2.48 -4.75 -6.49
CA GLY A 80 1.99 -3.89 -7.57
C GLY A 80 1.03 -4.68 -8.46
N PHE A 81 -0.01 -4.02 -8.94
CA PHE A 81 -0.81 -4.57 -10.05
C PHE A 81 -0.99 -3.49 -11.10
N ASP A 82 -0.94 -3.92 -12.35
CA ASP A 82 -1.37 -3.09 -13.47
C ASP A 82 -2.89 -3.16 -13.63
N SER A 83 -3.44 -2.24 -14.43
CA SER A 83 -4.80 -2.32 -14.95
C SER A 83 -4.92 -3.63 -15.73
N SER A 84 -5.35 -4.69 -15.03
CA SER A 84 -5.40 -6.06 -15.55
C SER A 84 -6.84 -6.45 -15.80
N GLU A 85 -7.05 -7.52 -16.58
CA GLU A 85 -8.38 -8.08 -16.83
C GLU A 85 -9.05 -8.64 -15.57
N LYS A 86 -8.30 -8.84 -14.48
CA LYS A 86 -8.84 -9.35 -13.22
C LYS A 86 -9.48 -8.20 -12.43
N GLY A 87 -10.78 -8.31 -12.17
CA GLY A 87 -11.50 -7.34 -11.34
C GLY A 87 -10.97 -7.26 -9.91
N VAL A 88 -11.27 -6.13 -9.25
CA VAL A 88 -10.82 -5.77 -7.89
C VAL A 88 -10.95 -6.91 -6.87
N ASN A 89 -12.05 -7.67 -6.89
CA ASN A 89 -12.25 -8.78 -5.94
C ASN A 89 -11.23 -9.91 -6.12
N SER A 90 -10.87 -10.27 -7.36
CA SER A 90 -9.87 -11.30 -7.62
C SER A 90 -8.45 -10.82 -7.23
N GLN A 91 -8.17 -9.54 -7.46
CA GLN A 91 -6.93 -8.93 -6.99
C GLN A 91 -6.88 -8.91 -5.46
N LEU A 92 -7.98 -8.57 -4.79
CA LEU A 92 -8.09 -8.61 -3.34
C LEU A 92 -7.82 -10.01 -2.79
N GLU A 93 -8.44 -11.06 -3.34
CA GLU A 93 -8.14 -12.44 -2.93
C GLU A 93 -6.66 -12.78 -3.07
N THR A 94 -6.02 -12.31 -4.15
CA THR A 94 -4.58 -12.45 -4.36
C THR A 94 -3.79 -11.72 -3.27
N VAL A 95 -4.16 -10.48 -2.92
CA VAL A 95 -3.55 -9.72 -1.82
C VAL A 95 -3.66 -10.51 -0.52
N LEU A 96 -4.87 -10.91 -0.12
CA LEU A 96 -5.11 -11.57 1.17
C LEU A 96 -4.36 -12.91 1.28
N LYS A 97 -4.29 -13.69 0.20
CA LYS A 97 -3.48 -14.92 0.15
C LYS A 97 -1.99 -14.63 0.38
N ASN A 98 -1.45 -13.60 -0.29
CA ASN A 98 -0.05 -13.23 -0.14
C ASN A 98 0.24 -12.65 1.26
N VAL A 99 -0.69 -11.90 1.86
CA VAL A 99 -0.58 -11.37 3.23
C VAL A 99 -0.45 -12.49 4.25
N LYS A 100 -1.30 -13.53 4.17
CA LYS A 100 -1.20 -14.68 5.08
C LYS A 100 0.14 -15.41 4.92
N GLU A 101 0.55 -15.65 3.68
CA GLU A 101 1.78 -16.39 3.41
C GLU A 101 3.02 -15.59 3.83
N ILE A 102 3.10 -14.28 3.52
CA ILE A 102 4.25 -13.48 3.94
C ILE A 102 4.33 -13.38 5.47
N HIS A 103 3.21 -13.23 6.18
CA HIS A 103 3.23 -13.17 7.63
C HIS A 103 3.82 -14.45 8.22
N ARG A 104 3.39 -15.62 7.71
CA ARG A 104 3.95 -16.92 8.10
C ARG A 104 5.46 -17.00 7.84
N ARG A 105 5.96 -16.45 6.72
CA ARG A 105 7.42 -16.39 6.45
C ARG A 105 8.16 -15.45 7.39
N ILE A 106 7.55 -14.32 7.75
CA ILE A 106 8.10 -13.39 8.74
C ILE A 106 8.17 -14.05 10.11
N GLU A 107 7.15 -14.80 10.52
CA GLU A 107 7.18 -15.60 11.76
C GLU A 107 8.31 -16.64 11.74
N GLN A 108 8.54 -17.33 10.61
CA GLN A 108 9.66 -18.26 10.47
C GLN A 108 11.02 -17.57 10.59
N PHE A 109 11.14 -16.36 10.05
CA PHE A 109 12.40 -15.62 10.01
C PHE A 109 12.73 -14.88 11.33
N LYS A 110 11.72 -14.30 11.98
CA LYS A 110 11.88 -13.43 13.16
C LYS A 110 11.46 -14.11 14.47
N GLY A 111 10.61 -15.12 14.40
CA GLY A 111 9.93 -15.70 15.56
C GLY A 111 8.71 -14.87 15.94
N LYS A 112 7.60 -15.56 16.24
CA LYS A 112 6.29 -14.96 16.54
C LYS A 112 6.34 -13.93 17.68
N GLU A 113 7.07 -14.23 18.75
CA GLU A 113 7.19 -13.38 19.95
C GLU A 113 7.85 -12.02 19.66
N SER A 114 8.61 -11.89 18.57
CA SER A 114 9.30 -10.64 18.21
C SER A 114 8.42 -9.66 17.45
N LEU A 115 7.25 -10.10 16.96
CA LEU A 115 6.37 -9.31 16.11
C LEU A 115 5.46 -8.41 16.94
N LYS A 116 5.30 -7.17 16.49
CA LYS A 116 4.50 -6.14 17.17
C LYS A 116 3.30 -5.74 16.31
N GLU A 117 3.39 -4.55 15.72
CA GLU A 117 2.36 -3.94 14.89
C GLU A 117 2.27 -4.65 13.54
N ASN A 118 1.04 -4.82 13.05
CA ASN A 118 0.77 -5.19 11.66
C ASN A 118 -0.04 -4.08 10.99
N ALA A 119 0.18 -3.88 9.70
CA ALA A 119 -0.57 -2.96 8.87
C ALA A 119 -0.83 -3.55 7.48
N LEU A 120 -2.00 -3.27 6.92
CA LEU A 120 -2.33 -3.55 5.52
C LEU A 120 -2.88 -2.28 4.88
N VAL A 121 -2.17 -1.83 3.85
CA VAL A 121 -2.56 -0.69 3.02
C VAL A 121 -2.96 -1.22 1.65
N ILE A 122 -4.11 -0.80 1.14
CA ILE A 122 -4.60 -1.13 -0.19
C ILE A 122 -4.97 0.17 -0.90
N THR A 123 -4.34 0.40 -2.05
CA THR A 123 -4.62 1.53 -2.93
C THR A 123 -5.39 1.01 -4.14
N MET A 124 -6.61 1.49 -4.33
CA MET A 124 -7.45 1.23 -5.48
C MET A 124 -7.44 2.44 -6.41
N SER A 125 -7.25 2.18 -7.68
CA SER A 125 -7.36 3.14 -8.76
C SER A 125 -8.73 3.00 -9.43
N LEU A 126 -9.43 4.11 -9.58
CA LEU A 126 -10.73 4.23 -10.24
C LEU A 126 -10.58 5.12 -11.49
N PRO A 127 -10.22 4.54 -12.64
CA PRO A 127 -10.01 5.31 -13.86
C PRO A 127 -11.26 6.09 -14.30
N SER A 128 -11.03 7.22 -14.95
CA SER A 128 -12.08 8.13 -15.41
C SER A 128 -11.72 8.77 -16.75
N THR A 129 -12.75 9.09 -17.53
CA THR A 129 -12.62 9.93 -18.74
C THR A 129 -12.78 11.43 -18.44
N ALA A 130 -13.09 11.80 -17.20
CA ALA A 130 -13.21 13.18 -16.79
C ALA A 130 -11.83 13.84 -16.61
N THR A 131 -11.81 15.16 -16.69
CA THR A 131 -10.63 15.98 -16.43
C THR A 131 -10.28 16.01 -14.95
N ARG A 132 -9.04 16.38 -14.64
CA ARG A 132 -8.57 16.55 -13.26
C ARG A 132 -9.43 17.55 -12.47
N THR A 133 -9.84 18.65 -13.10
CA THR A 133 -10.68 19.67 -12.48
C THR A 133 -12.04 19.08 -12.13
N GLU A 134 -12.72 18.42 -13.06
CA GLU A 134 -14.03 17.78 -12.82
C GLU A 134 -13.97 16.74 -11.68
N LEU A 135 -12.91 15.94 -11.61
CA LEU A 135 -12.73 14.97 -10.52
C LEU A 135 -12.43 15.64 -9.17
N SER A 136 -11.68 16.74 -9.18
CA SER A 136 -11.41 17.51 -7.95
C SER A 136 -12.70 18.17 -7.46
N GLU A 137 -13.50 18.73 -8.36
CA GLU A 137 -14.83 19.25 -8.04
C GLU A 137 -15.76 18.17 -7.51
N PHE A 138 -15.69 16.95 -8.06
CA PHE A 138 -16.44 15.80 -7.56
C PHE A 138 -16.04 15.46 -6.12
N ILE A 139 -14.74 15.36 -5.79
CA ILE A 139 -14.30 15.09 -4.41
C ILE A 139 -14.72 16.22 -3.47
N PHE A 140 -14.52 17.48 -3.87
CA PHE A 140 -14.91 18.64 -3.07
C PHE A 140 -16.40 18.62 -2.75
N SER A 141 -17.26 18.57 -3.79
CA SER A 141 -18.71 18.62 -3.61
C SER A 141 -19.25 17.42 -2.83
N ARG A 142 -18.59 16.27 -2.92
CA ARG A 142 -19.00 15.05 -2.23
C ARG A 142 -18.61 15.02 -0.75
N PHE A 143 -17.42 15.50 -0.41
CA PHE A 143 -16.83 15.29 0.92
C PHE A 143 -16.56 16.56 1.71
N LEU A 144 -16.38 17.69 1.03
CA LEU A 144 -16.02 18.96 1.64
C LEU A 144 -17.25 19.87 1.66
N ASN A 145 -17.99 19.84 2.78
CA ASN A 145 -19.16 20.70 3.00
C ASN A 145 -18.74 22.14 3.40
N MET A 146 -18.00 22.81 2.52
CA MET A 146 -17.51 24.18 2.75
C MET A 146 -17.77 25.08 1.53
N PRO A 147 -17.87 26.41 1.71
CA PRO A 147 -18.02 27.34 0.59
C PRO A 147 -16.84 27.27 -0.38
N LYS A 148 -17.11 27.45 -1.68
CA LYS A 148 -16.05 27.66 -2.67
C LYS A 148 -15.49 29.07 -2.53
N PHE A 149 -14.18 29.20 -2.40
CA PHE A 149 -13.47 30.49 -2.35
C PHE A 149 -12.83 30.89 -3.70
N GLY A 150 -12.94 30.02 -4.71
CA GLY A 150 -12.36 30.18 -6.05
C GLY A 150 -12.56 28.93 -6.89
N GLU A 151 -11.82 28.82 -7.99
CA GLU A 151 -11.75 27.59 -8.80
C GLU A 151 -11.04 26.48 -8.01
N ILE A 152 -11.55 25.26 -8.12
CA ILE A 152 -10.97 24.11 -7.42
C ILE A 152 -9.78 23.59 -8.22
N ALA A 153 -8.57 23.91 -7.74
CA ALA A 153 -7.32 23.41 -8.33
C ALA A 153 -7.02 21.94 -7.99
N SER A 154 -7.39 21.51 -6.78
CA SER A 154 -7.26 20.13 -6.31
C SER A 154 -8.18 19.89 -5.12
N SER A 155 -8.52 18.63 -4.86
CA SER A 155 -9.26 18.22 -3.67
C SER A 155 -8.90 16.81 -3.28
N SER A 156 -8.62 16.62 -2.00
CA SER A 156 -8.38 15.31 -1.38
C SER A 156 -9.07 15.26 -0.03
N VAL A 157 -9.43 14.06 0.39
CA VAL A 157 -10.02 13.80 1.71
C VAL A 157 -9.26 12.67 2.38
N ARG A 158 -8.97 12.83 3.67
CA ARG A 158 -8.44 11.76 4.51
C ARG A 158 -9.18 11.77 5.84
N VAL A 159 -9.72 10.62 6.23
CA VAL A 159 -10.40 10.42 7.51
C VAL A 159 -9.80 9.21 8.19
N GLY A 160 -9.50 9.34 9.48
CA GLY A 160 -9.03 8.26 10.34
C GLY A 160 -10.07 7.91 11.39
N TYR A 161 -10.31 6.62 11.58
CA TYR A 161 -11.23 6.07 12.57
C TYR A 161 -10.47 5.18 13.55
N LEU A 162 -10.79 5.30 14.84
CA LEU A 162 -10.47 4.27 15.83
C LEU A 162 -11.67 3.31 15.90
N LEU A 163 -11.44 2.05 15.53
CA LEU A 163 -12.49 1.03 15.55
C LEU A 163 -12.63 0.44 16.96
N ASP A 164 -13.82 -0.08 17.29
CA ASP A 164 -14.09 -0.77 18.55
C ASP A 164 -13.14 -1.96 18.80
N SER A 165 -12.59 -2.55 17.74
CA SER A 165 -11.59 -3.62 17.78
C SER A 165 -10.17 -3.15 18.16
N GLY A 166 -9.97 -1.84 18.36
CA GLY A 166 -8.69 -1.21 18.68
C GLY A 166 -7.79 -0.94 17.47
N TYR A 167 -8.28 -1.13 16.23
CA TYR A 167 -7.52 -0.83 15.02
C TYR A 167 -7.76 0.60 14.56
N PHE A 168 -6.74 1.21 13.95
CA PHE A 168 -6.95 2.38 13.11
C PHE A 168 -7.38 1.96 11.71
N LEU A 169 -8.38 2.65 11.17
CA LEU A 169 -8.81 2.60 9.77
C LEU A 169 -8.68 4.01 9.19
N ASN A 170 -7.74 4.19 8.26
CA ASN A 170 -7.60 5.41 7.50
C ASN A 170 -8.16 5.19 6.09
N ILE A 171 -9.01 6.11 5.64
CA ILE A 171 -9.53 6.16 4.28
C ILE A 171 -9.12 7.49 3.67
N GLU A 172 -8.50 7.42 2.50
CA GLU A 172 -8.02 8.56 1.75
C GLU A 172 -8.51 8.49 0.31
N ALA A 173 -9.01 9.59 -0.23
CA ALA A 173 -9.37 9.70 -1.63
C ALA A 173 -8.77 10.98 -2.24
N ASP A 174 -8.14 10.84 -3.40
CA ASP A 174 -7.48 11.93 -4.12
C ASP A 174 -7.54 11.69 -5.63
N VAL A 175 -7.36 12.74 -6.43
CA VAL A 175 -7.27 12.66 -7.89
C VAL A 175 -5.84 12.32 -8.30
N TYR A 176 -5.66 11.18 -8.96
CA TYR A 176 -4.37 10.81 -9.52
C TYR A 176 -4.32 11.06 -11.02
N GLU A 177 -3.09 11.28 -11.51
CA GLU A 177 -2.79 11.41 -12.92
C GLU A 177 -1.54 10.59 -13.21
N LYS A 178 -1.66 9.62 -14.12
CA LYS A 178 -0.55 8.80 -14.59
C LYS A 178 -0.12 9.34 -15.94
N ARG A 179 1.14 9.75 -16.04
CA ARG A 179 1.79 10.18 -17.28
C ARG A 179 2.82 9.16 -17.71
N GLY A 180 2.92 8.92 -19.01
CA GLY A 180 3.86 7.94 -19.54
C GLY A 180 3.93 7.99 -21.05
N GLY A 181 5.10 7.72 -21.60
CA GLY A 181 5.32 7.74 -23.04
C GLY A 181 6.81 7.67 -23.37
N PRO A 182 7.15 7.48 -24.66
CA PRO A 182 8.54 7.45 -25.09
C PRO A 182 9.21 8.80 -24.82
N PHE A 183 10.22 8.81 -23.95
CA PHE A 183 11.08 9.99 -23.76
C PHE A 183 12.28 9.90 -24.69
N LYS A 184 12.39 10.85 -25.63
CA LYS A 184 13.60 11.01 -26.43
C LYS A 184 14.60 11.85 -25.62
N ALA A 185 15.46 11.18 -24.86
CA ALA A 185 16.55 11.85 -24.16
C ALA A 185 17.55 12.41 -25.18
N THR A 186 17.74 13.73 -25.17
CA THR A 186 18.89 14.34 -25.86
C THR A 186 19.98 14.56 -24.80
N ILE A 187 21.26 14.47 -25.16
CA ILE A 187 22.36 14.70 -24.20
C ILE A 187 22.16 16.09 -23.56
N GLY A 188 22.04 16.15 -22.24
CA GLY A 188 21.82 17.39 -21.48
C GLY A 188 20.36 17.80 -21.26
N SER A 189 19.37 17.06 -21.75
CA SER A 189 17.95 17.36 -21.47
C SER A 189 17.54 16.87 -20.08
N THR A 190 16.95 17.75 -19.28
CA THR A 190 16.23 17.38 -18.05
C THR A 190 14.91 16.71 -18.43
N LEU A 191 14.59 15.58 -17.81
CA LEU A 191 13.30 14.93 -17.97
C LEU A 191 12.20 15.80 -17.35
N ASP A 192 11.32 16.37 -18.18
CA ASP A 192 10.10 17.02 -17.72
C ASP A 192 8.93 16.04 -17.72
N LEU A 193 8.56 15.55 -16.53
CA LEU A 193 7.43 14.64 -16.35
C LEU A 193 6.08 15.24 -16.75
N MET A 194 5.94 16.57 -16.68
CA MET A 194 4.70 17.27 -17.03
C MET A 194 4.49 17.36 -18.55
N SER A 195 5.57 17.23 -19.33
CA SER A 195 5.50 17.17 -20.79
C SER A 195 5.04 15.82 -21.34
N LEU A 196 5.07 14.76 -20.52
CA LEU A 196 4.63 13.43 -20.93
C LEU A 196 3.11 13.38 -21.09
N PRO A 197 2.60 12.63 -22.08
CA PRO A 197 1.17 12.48 -22.27
C PRO A 197 0.54 11.77 -21.09
N ILE A 198 -0.68 12.19 -20.76
CA ILE A 198 -1.49 11.54 -19.74
C ILE A 198 -2.00 10.22 -20.30
N ILE A 199 -1.72 9.13 -19.60
CA ILE A 199 -2.15 7.78 -19.96
C ILE A 199 -3.36 7.31 -19.14
N GLU A 200 -3.55 7.85 -17.94
CA GLU A 200 -4.69 7.55 -17.08
C GLU A 200 -4.95 8.72 -16.12
N ILE A 201 -6.23 9.02 -15.87
CA ILE A 201 -6.69 9.93 -14.82
C ILE A 201 -7.76 9.18 -14.05
N GLY A 202 -7.86 9.42 -12.74
CA GLY A 202 -8.94 8.85 -11.96
C GLY A 202 -8.93 9.29 -10.51
N ILE A 203 -9.73 8.61 -9.70
CA ILE A 203 -9.71 8.75 -8.24
C ILE A 203 -8.91 7.59 -7.67
N SER A 204 -7.95 7.91 -6.82
CA SER A 204 -7.24 6.94 -6.00
C SER A 204 -7.94 6.88 -4.67
N VAL A 205 -8.29 5.68 -4.21
CA VAL A 205 -8.78 5.44 -2.86
C VAL A 205 -7.81 4.53 -2.14
N LYS A 206 -7.28 4.99 -1.01
CA LYS A 206 -6.38 4.23 -0.16
C LYS A 206 -7.07 3.89 1.15
N ILE A 207 -7.03 2.62 1.51
CA ILE A 207 -7.40 2.11 2.82
C ILE A 207 -6.12 1.69 3.54
N ASP A 208 -5.94 2.13 4.77
CA ASP A 208 -4.86 1.71 5.67
C ASP A 208 -5.47 1.22 6.98
N ILE A 209 -5.29 -0.07 7.28
CA ILE A 209 -5.71 -0.67 8.54
C ILE A 209 -4.46 -1.11 9.30
N ASN A 210 -4.27 -0.60 10.53
CA ASN A 210 -3.10 -0.92 11.34
C ASN A 210 -3.41 -1.08 12.83
N SER A 211 -2.61 -1.92 13.49
CA SER A 211 -2.78 -2.27 14.91
C SER A 211 -2.01 -1.34 15.86
N ARG A 212 -1.51 -0.20 15.39
CA ARG A 212 -0.69 0.71 16.20
C ARG A 212 -1.32 1.11 17.55
N PRO A 213 -2.64 1.36 17.66
CA PRO A 213 -3.26 1.65 18.95
C PRO A 213 -3.10 0.50 19.94
N LYS A 214 -3.34 -0.74 19.49
CA LYS A 214 -3.27 -1.94 20.33
C LYS A 214 -1.86 -2.19 20.89
N VAL A 215 -0.82 -1.82 20.14
CA VAL A 215 0.57 -2.01 20.60
C VAL A 215 0.94 -1.11 21.78
N SER A 216 0.21 -0.01 21.98
CA SER A 216 0.38 0.83 23.17
C SER A 216 -0.25 0.23 24.43
N GLU A 217 -1.04 -0.84 24.31
CA GLU A 217 -1.67 -1.53 25.44
C GLU A 217 -0.70 -2.55 26.07
N PRO A 218 -0.52 -2.52 27.41
CA PRO A 218 0.33 -3.49 28.09
C PRO A 218 -0.12 -4.94 27.86
N GLY A 219 0.81 -5.80 27.43
CA GLY A 219 0.55 -7.22 27.20
C GLY A 219 -0.06 -7.57 25.84
N PHE A 220 -0.15 -6.61 24.90
CA PHE A 220 -0.55 -6.91 23.54
C PHE A 220 0.42 -7.89 22.86
N ILE A 221 -0.14 -8.93 22.26
CA ILE A 221 0.59 -9.91 21.44
C ILE A 221 0.01 -9.86 20.03
N SER A 222 0.88 -9.78 19.03
CA SER A 222 0.46 -9.83 17.64
C SER A 222 -0.24 -11.16 17.32
N THR A 223 -1.52 -11.10 16.95
CA THR A 223 -2.34 -12.29 16.60
C THR A 223 -2.21 -12.68 15.12
N GLY A 224 -1.34 -12.00 14.38
CA GLY A 224 -1.15 -12.18 12.95
C GLY A 224 -2.05 -11.30 12.08
N PRO A 225 -2.26 -11.65 10.80
CA PRO A 225 -2.93 -10.77 9.85
C PRO A 225 -4.45 -10.98 9.79
N ASP A 226 -5.00 -12.02 10.42
CA ASP A 226 -6.39 -12.45 10.20
C ASP A 226 -7.42 -11.39 10.60
N GLU A 227 -7.22 -10.69 11.72
CA GLU A 227 -8.09 -9.57 12.13
C GLU A 227 -8.10 -8.45 11.09
N ILE A 228 -6.92 -8.04 10.61
CA ILE A 228 -6.79 -7.00 9.56
C ILE A 228 -7.44 -7.47 8.25
N ILE A 229 -7.24 -8.74 7.87
CA ILE A 229 -7.86 -9.33 6.67
C ILE A 229 -9.39 -9.29 6.77
N ASN A 230 -9.95 -9.61 7.93
CA ASN A 230 -11.40 -9.56 8.15
C ASN A 230 -11.92 -8.13 8.09
N LEU A 231 -11.21 -7.16 8.69
CA LEU A 231 -11.57 -5.75 8.59
C LEU A 231 -11.53 -5.26 7.14
N VAL A 232 -10.48 -5.59 6.37
CA VAL A 232 -10.42 -5.25 4.95
C VAL A 232 -11.61 -5.81 4.18
N LYS A 233 -11.99 -7.07 4.40
CA LYS A 233 -13.16 -7.67 3.73
C LYS A 233 -14.48 -6.97 4.07
N ASN A 234 -14.60 -6.40 5.27
CA ASN A 234 -15.81 -5.69 5.69
C ASN A 234 -15.95 -4.33 5.00
N TYR A 235 -14.84 -3.63 4.74
CA TYR A 235 -14.86 -2.27 4.19
C TYR A 235 -14.54 -2.20 2.68
N PHE A 236 -13.78 -3.16 2.13
CA PHE A 236 -13.27 -3.11 0.77
C PHE A 236 -13.78 -4.27 -0.11
N PRO A 237 -14.15 -4.03 -1.38
CA PRO A 237 -14.31 -2.71 -2.02
C PRO A 237 -15.71 -2.10 -1.83
N GLY A 238 -16.66 -2.86 -1.28
CA GLY A 238 -18.10 -2.50 -1.26
C GLY A 238 -18.42 -1.17 -0.58
N GLU A 239 -17.93 -0.95 0.64
CA GLU A 239 -18.20 0.32 1.35
C GLU A 239 -17.51 1.51 0.67
N ILE A 240 -16.38 1.30 0.00
CA ILE A 240 -15.74 2.34 -0.79
C ILE A 240 -16.60 2.77 -1.98
N TYR A 241 -17.20 1.81 -2.69
CA TYR A 241 -18.12 2.14 -3.77
C TYR A 241 -19.34 2.91 -3.26
N LYS A 242 -19.90 2.54 -2.10
CA LYS A 242 -21.00 3.30 -1.47
C LYS A 242 -20.58 4.71 -1.08
N LEU A 243 -19.39 4.87 -0.48
CA LEU A 243 -18.84 6.16 -0.07
C LEU A 243 -18.74 7.14 -1.25
N LEU A 244 -18.30 6.63 -2.41
CA LEU A 244 -18.21 7.38 -3.66
C LEU A 244 -19.53 7.47 -4.46
N ASN A 245 -20.63 6.90 -3.97
CA ASN A 245 -21.91 6.81 -4.69
C ASN A 245 -21.83 6.07 -6.04
N LEU A 246 -21.03 5.01 -6.09
CA LEU A 246 -20.77 4.20 -7.28
C LEU A 246 -21.47 2.84 -7.24
N ALA A 247 -22.14 2.51 -6.12
CA ALA A 247 -22.89 1.28 -5.90
C ALA A 247 -24.41 1.52 -6.00
#